data_AF-A0A918U125-F1
#
_entry.id   AF-A0A918U125-F1
#
_cell.length_a   1.000
_cell.length_b   1.000
_cell.length_c   1.000
_cell.angle_alpha   90.00
_cell.angle_beta   90.00
_cell.angle_gamma   90.00
#
_symmetry.space_group_name_H-M   'P 1'
#
loop_
_entity.id
_entity.type
_entity.pdbx_description
1 polymer ?
#
loop_
_entity_poly.entity_id
_entity_poly.type
_entity_poly.pdbx_seq_one_letter_code
_entity_poly.pdbx_strand_id
1 'polypeptide(L)'
;MRCVIARYPFELTASGVVASMKGVAPELVTDESVTIGRRRYPVKQVGQVITRQDRRDFTGGEVVRALTRLGFTCHDRPAAAPGVPAVLRTASALLGGSASPEG
;
A
#
# COMPACT_ATOMS: atom_id res chain seq x y z
N MET A 1 7.60 20.17 -9.01
CA MET A 1 6.27 20.14 -8.38
C MET A 1 6.49 20.09 -6.89
N ARG A 2 5.91 21.05 -6.16
CA ARG A 2 6.01 21.07 -4.70
C ARG A 2 4.96 20.17 -4.06
N CYS A 3 5.36 19.29 -3.17
CA CYS A 3 4.45 18.51 -2.31
C CYS A 3 4.98 18.43 -0.88
N VAL A 4 4.10 18.07 0.05
CA VAL A 4 4.48 17.76 1.43
C VAL A 4 4.34 16.26 1.65
N ILE A 5 5.40 15.62 2.15
CA ILE A 5 5.44 14.21 2.55
C ILE A 5 6.10 14.15 3.92
N ALA A 6 5.56 13.36 4.86
CA ALA A 6 6.09 13.30 6.23
C ALA A 6 6.15 14.67 6.92
N ARG A 7 5.22 15.58 6.58
CA ARG A 7 5.19 16.98 7.05
C ARG A 7 6.33 17.88 6.54
N TYR A 8 7.20 17.40 5.64
CA TYR A 8 8.27 18.17 5.03
C TYR A 8 7.97 18.52 3.56
N PRO A 9 8.32 19.73 3.10
CA PRO A 9 8.18 20.10 1.70
C PRO A 9 9.28 19.49 0.83
N PHE A 10 8.92 19.01 -0.37
CA PHE A 10 9.82 18.47 -1.38
C PHE A 10 9.52 19.07 -2.76
N GLU A 11 10.57 19.28 -3.54
CA GLU A 11 10.49 19.57 -4.97
C GLU A 11 10.75 18.28 -5.75
N LEU A 12 9.68 17.72 -6.33
CA LEU A 12 9.75 16.48 -7.11
C LEU A 12 9.47 16.75 -8.59
N THR A 13 10.10 15.95 -9.45
CA THR A 13 9.85 15.89 -10.88
C THR A 13 9.66 14.45 -11.31
N ALA A 14 8.88 14.21 -12.38
CA ALA A 14 8.66 12.85 -12.88
C ALA A 14 9.98 12.19 -13.32
N SER A 15 10.85 12.93 -14.00
CA SER A 15 12.18 12.47 -14.40
C SER A 15 13.07 12.16 -13.19
N GLY A 16 13.01 12.99 -12.13
CA GLY A 16 13.72 12.75 -10.87
C GLY A 16 13.31 11.44 -10.21
N VAL A 17 12.01 11.16 -10.14
CA VAL A 17 11.50 9.89 -9.59
C VAL A 17 12.01 8.69 -10.39
N VAL A 18 11.94 8.74 -11.73
CA VAL A 18 12.44 7.66 -12.60
C VAL A 18 13.95 7.44 -12.41
N ALA A 19 14.72 8.53 -12.32
CA ALA A 19 16.16 8.47 -12.11
C ALA A 19 16.52 7.84 -10.76
N SER A 20 15.84 8.26 -9.68
CA SER A 20 16.04 7.72 -8.33
C SER A 20 15.67 6.23 -8.22
N MET A 21 14.70 5.77 -9.00
CA MET A 21 14.26 4.36 -8.99
C MET A 21 15.12 3.44 -9.88
N LYS A 22 16.09 3.98 -10.63
CA LYS A 22 16.97 3.17 -11.48
C LYS A 22 17.81 2.22 -10.64
N GLY A 23 17.75 0.93 -10.96
CA GLY A 23 18.49 -0.11 -10.22
C GLY A 23 17.82 -0.56 -8.92
N VAL A 24 16.69 0.04 -8.54
CA VAL A 24 15.94 -0.38 -7.35
C VAL A 24 15.11 -1.62 -7.69
N ALA A 25 15.34 -2.70 -6.95
CA ALA A 25 14.57 -3.93 -7.03
C ALA A 25 13.16 -3.70 -6.43
N PRO A 26 12.07 -4.06 -7.13
CA PRO A 26 10.74 -3.97 -6.55
C PRO A 26 10.58 -4.92 -5.36
N GLU A 27 10.01 -4.41 -4.28
CA GLU A 27 9.54 -5.22 -3.17
C GLU A 27 8.18 -5.85 -3.49
N LEU A 28 7.78 -6.83 -2.67
CA LEU A 28 6.46 -7.45 -2.77
C LEU A 28 5.37 -6.38 -2.58
N VAL A 29 4.44 -6.33 -3.52
CA VAL A 29 3.30 -5.41 -3.48
C VAL A 29 2.20 -6.01 -2.60
N THR A 30 2.03 -5.45 -1.40
CA THR A 30 0.97 -5.83 -0.45
C THR A 30 -0.21 -4.87 -0.44
N ASP A 31 0.04 -3.59 -0.72
CA ASP A 31 -0.92 -2.49 -0.60
C ASP A 31 -0.90 -1.61 -1.86
N GLU A 32 -0.98 -0.28 -1.71
CA GLU A 32 -0.95 0.63 -2.84
C GLU A 32 0.39 0.54 -3.58
N SER A 33 0.33 0.62 -4.91
CA SER A 33 1.49 0.48 -5.77
C SER A 33 1.50 1.47 -6.92
N VAL A 34 2.67 1.71 -7.49
CA VAL A 34 2.86 2.58 -8.64
C VAL A 34 3.62 1.85 -9.74
N THR A 35 3.22 2.08 -10.98
CA THR A 35 3.97 1.59 -12.15
C THR A 35 5.04 2.61 -12.51
N ILE A 36 6.30 2.18 -12.52
CA ILE A 36 7.46 2.98 -12.95
C ILE A 36 8.20 2.18 -14.03
N GLY A 37 8.18 2.70 -15.26
CA GLY A 37 8.62 1.95 -16.43
C GLY A 37 7.78 0.69 -16.62
N ARG A 38 8.42 -0.48 -16.58
CA ARG A 38 7.76 -1.79 -16.76
C ARG A 38 7.55 -2.56 -15.45
N ARG A 39 7.80 -1.92 -14.30
CA ARG A 39 7.79 -2.56 -12.98
C ARG A 39 6.77 -1.89 -12.07
N ARG A 40 6.19 -2.66 -11.15
CA ARG A 40 5.27 -2.16 -10.12
C ARG A 40 5.99 -2.16 -8.78
N TYR A 41 5.91 -1.05 -8.07
CA TYR A 41 6.60 -0.83 -6.79
C TYR A 41 5.56 -0.47 -5.72
N PRO A 42 5.71 -0.93 -4.47
CA PRO A 42 4.96 -0.38 -3.35
C PRO A 42 5.18 1.13 -3.24
N VAL A 43 4.12 1.90 -3.06
CA VAL A 43 4.26 3.37 -2.97
C VAL A 43 5.14 3.79 -1.80
N LYS A 44 5.11 3.04 -0.69
CA LYS A 44 5.95 3.31 0.47
C LYS A 44 7.45 3.07 0.20
N GLN A 45 7.78 2.11 -0.66
CA GLN A 45 9.16 1.92 -1.12
C GLN A 45 9.61 3.12 -1.95
N VAL A 46 8.80 3.56 -2.92
CA VAL A 46 9.13 4.72 -3.77
C VAL A 46 9.27 5.99 -2.94
N GLY A 47 8.34 6.22 -2.01
CA GLY A 47 8.38 7.35 -1.09
C GLY A 47 9.68 7.42 -0.30
N GLN A 48 10.14 6.28 0.26
CA GLN A 48 11.41 6.21 0.98
C GLN A 48 12.59 6.56 0.08
N VAL A 49 12.63 6.04 -1.15
CA VAL A 49 13.75 6.28 -2.07
C VAL A 49 13.85 7.75 -2.48
N ILE A 50 12.71 8.39 -2.83
CA ILE A 50 12.71 9.76 -3.37
C ILE A 50 12.80 10.83 -2.28
N THR A 51 12.36 10.54 -1.06
CA THR A 51 12.40 11.50 0.07
C THR A 51 13.53 11.24 1.05
N ARG A 52 14.09 10.02 1.06
CA ARG A 52 15.03 9.49 2.07
C ARG A 52 14.47 9.45 3.50
N GLN A 53 13.15 9.58 3.67
CA GLN A 53 12.48 9.50 4.97
C GLN A 53 12.17 8.05 5.36
N ASP A 54 11.97 7.80 6.66
CA ASP A 54 11.52 6.48 7.12
C ASP A 54 10.06 6.25 6.68
N ARG A 55 9.74 5.01 6.33
CA ARG A 55 8.38 4.62 5.92
C ARG A 55 7.34 4.83 7.02
N ARG A 56 7.75 4.98 8.27
CA ARG A 56 6.88 5.26 9.43
C ARG A 56 6.45 6.72 9.48
N ASP A 57 7.18 7.62 8.83
CA ASP A 57 6.93 9.06 8.92
C ASP A 57 5.87 9.55 7.93
N PHE A 58 5.50 8.72 6.95
CA PHE A 58 4.50 9.05 5.94
C PHE A 58 3.57 7.87 5.60
N THR A 59 2.42 8.24 5.04
CA THR A 59 1.37 7.34 4.58
C THR A 59 1.51 7.00 3.09
N GLY A 60 0.99 5.84 2.67
CA GLY A 60 0.91 5.49 1.25
C GLY A 60 0.12 6.54 0.45
N GLY A 61 -0.99 7.03 1.01
CA GLY A 61 -1.83 8.07 0.40
C GLY A 61 -1.15 9.42 0.19
N GLU A 62 -0.18 9.83 1.02
CA GLU A 62 0.65 11.02 0.72
C GLU A 62 1.47 10.81 -0.56
N VAL A 63 2.12 9.65 -0.68
CA VAL A 63 2.97 9.32 -1.82
C VAL A 63 2.15 9.12 -3.08
N VAL A 64 1.00 8.42 -3.01
CA VAL A 64 0.06 8.24 -4.14
C VAL A 64 -0.36 9.60 -4.69
N ARG A 65 -0.74 10.55 -3.82
CA ARG A 65 -1.14 11.90 -4.22
C ARG A 65 -0.01 12.64 -4.93
N ALA A 66 1.21 12.54 -4.41
CA ALA A 66 2.38 13.16 -5.04
C ALA A 66 2.68 12.55 -6.43
N LEU A 67 2.72 11.22 -6.52
CA LEU A 67 3.04 10.50 -7.75
C LEU A 67 1.95 10.66 -8.82
N THR A 68 0.67 10.67 -8.44
CA THR A 68 -0.45 10.93 -9.36
C THR A 68 -0.36 12.33 -9.95
N ARG A 69 -0.03 13.35 -9.13
CA ARG A 69 0.17 14.73 -9.61
C ARG A 69 1.37 14.89 -10.54
N LEU A 70 2.37 14.00 -10.42
CA LEU A 70 3.50 13.91 -11.35
C LEU A 70 3.18 13.10 -12.62
N GLY A 71 1.98 12.52 -12.74
CA GLY A 71 1.52 11.77 -13.91
C GLY A 71 1.81 10.27 -13.86
N PHE A 72 2.19 9.71 -12.70
CA PHE A 72 2.37 8.26 -12.56
C PHE A 72 1.04 7.53 -12.37
N THR A 73 0.94 6.33 -12.92
CA THR A 73 -0.20 5.43 -12.69
C THR A 73 -0.03 4.71 -11.35
N CYS A 74 -0.83 5.13 -10.36
CA CYS A 74 -0.96 4.46 -9.07
C CYS A 74 -2.13 3.47 -9.10
N HIS A 75 -2.05 2.44 -8.26
CA HIS A 75 -3.03 1.38 -8.12
C HIS A 75 -3.32 1.19 -6.65
N ASP A 76 -4.60 1.20 -6.29
CA ASP A 76 -5.01 0.92 -4.93
C ASP A 76 -4.73 -0.54 -4.55
N ARG A 77 -4.73 -0.81 -3.24
CA ARG A 77 -4.63 -2.17 -2.71
C ARG A 77 -5.69 -3.04 -3.41
N PRO A 78 -5.32 -4.22 -3.95
CA PRO A 78 -6.32 -5.15 -4.46
C PRO A 78 -7.33 -5.40 -3.34
N ALA A 79 -8.60 -5.06 -3.59
CA ALA A 79 -9.65 -5.28 -2.60
C ALA A 79 -9.55 -6.73 -2.14
N ALA A 80 -9.37 -6.94 -0.84
CA ALA A 80 -9.46 -8.27 -0.27
C ALA A 80 -10.80 -8.84 -0.74
N ALA A 81 -10.75 -9.94 -1.49
CA ALA A 81 -11.97 -10.62 -1.91
C ALA A 81 -12.84 -10.81 -0.65
N PRO A 82 -14.14 -10.46 -0.67
CA PRO A 82 -15.01 -10.67 0.48
C PRO A 82 -15.16 -12.18 0.72
N GLY A 83 -14.30 -12.74 1.57
CA GLY A 83 -14.33 -14.11 2.05
C GLY A 83 -13.33 -14.19 3.21
N VAL A 84 -13.68 -14.54 4.43
CA VAL A 84 -14.66 -15.52 4.87
C VAL A 84 -15.08 -15.19 6.31
N PRO A 85 -16.22 -14.52 6.54
CA PRO A 85 -16.86 -14.56 7.85
C PRO A 85 -17.58 -15.91 8.07
N ALA A 86 -17.89 -16.61 6.98
CA ALA A 86 -18.72 -17.82 7.01
C ALA A 86 -17.99 -19.04 7.59
N VAL A 87 -16.73 -19.31 7.20
CA VAL A 87 -15.98 -20.49 7.68
C VAL A 87 -15.79 -20.45 9.20
N LEU A 88 -15.46 -19.29 9.76
CA LEU A 88 -15.24 -19.14 11.20
C LEU A 88 -16.56 -19.23 11.99
N ARG A 89 -17.66 -18.72 11.41
CA ARG A 89 -19.02 -18.85 11.98
C ARG A 89 -19.53 -20.29 11.96
N THR A 90 -19.26 -21.05 10.89
CA THR A 90 -19.59 -22.47 10.79
C THR A 90 -18.80 -23.29 11.81
N ALA A 91 -17.51 -22.99 12.01
CA ALA A 91 -16.69 -23.67 13.03
C ALA A 91 -17.20 -23.41 14.46
N SER A 92 -17.55 -22.16 14.80
CA SER A 92 -18.18 -21.86 16.10
C SER A 92 -19.51 -22.57 16.31
N ALA A 93 -20.33 -22.71 15.26
CA ALA A 93 -21.61 -23.41 15.35
C ALA A 93 -21.41 -24.94 15.55
N LEU A 94 -20.39 -25.53 14.93
CA LEU A 94 -20.07 -26.96 15.10
C LEU A 94 -19.46 -27.28 16.47
N LEU A 95 -18.81 -26.33 17.14
CA LEU A 95 -18.22 -26.51 18.48
C LEU A 95 -19.19 -26.22 19.64
N GLY A 96 -20.37 -25.63 19.39
CA GLY A 96 -21.24 -25.09 20.44
C GLY A 96 -22.50 -25.90 20.79
N GLY A 97 -22.68 -27.10 20.24
CA GLY A 97 -23.91 -27.87 20.40
C GLY A 97 -23.88 -28.94 21.49
N SER A 98 -23.80 -28.56 22.77
CA SER A 98 -24.25 -29.44 23.88
C SER A 98 -25.31 -28.71 24.71
N ALA A 99 -26.55 -28.75 24.23
CA ALA A 99 -27.70 -28.55 25.08
C ALA A 99 -27.80 -29.77 26.02
N SER A 100 -27.44 -29.59 27.28
CA SER A 100 -27.82 -30.53 28.34
C SER A 100 -29.35 -30.55 28.47
N PRO A 101 -29.97 -31.73 28.63
CA PRO A 101 -31.40 -31.81 28.86
C PRO A 101 -31.74 -31.31 30.27
N GLU A 102 -32.89 -30.66 30.34
CA GLU A 102 -33.53 -30.08 31.51
C GLU A 102 -33.83 -31.13 32.59
N GLY A 103 -33.80 -30.71 33.86
CA GLY A 103 -34.26 -31.46 35.03
C GLY A 103 -35.19 -30.60 35.87
#